data_AF-A0A2P6C6M5-F1
#
_entry.id   AF-A0A2P6C6M5-F1
#
_cell.length_a   1.000
_cell.length_b   1.000
_cell.length_c   1.000
_cell.angle_alpha   90.00
_cell.angle_beta   90.00
_cell.angle_gamma   90.00
#
_symmetry.space_group_name_H-M   'P 1'
#
loop_
_entity.id
_entity.type
_entity.pdbx_description
1 polymer ?
#
loop_
_entity_poly.entity_id
_entity_poly.type
_entity_poly.pdbx_seq_one_letter_code
_entity_poly.pdbx_strand_id
1 'polypeptide(L)' 'MIPNQDELFQKTLDSLDEKPTEQNMFNMFLKLYPAEWKALKVTFSKFNRSKQFGKTIPLPKPEVSIRKDIRVWLNKQ' A
#
# COMPACT_ATOMS: atom_id res chain seq x y z
N MET A 1 5.35 7.90 0.98
CA MET A 1 6.14 6.83 0.36
C MET A 1 6.50 5.88 1.48
N ILE A 2 6.20 4.59 1.35
CA ILE A 2 6.56 3.60 2.38
C ILE A 2 8.03 3.24 2.15
N PRO A 3 8.93 3.44 3.13
CA PRO A 3 10.32 3.00 3.00
C PRO A 3 10.38 1.46 2.98
N ASN A 4 11.31 0.90 2.20
CA ASN A 4 11.56 -0.55 2.10
C ASN A 4 10.31 -1.40 1.81
N GLN A 5 9.45 -0.91 0.91
CA GLN A 5 8.18 -1.54 0.57
C GLN A 5 8.33 -3.02 0.14
N ASP A 6 9.39 -3.35 -0.61
CA ASP A 6 9.68 -4.72 -1.05
C ASP A 6 10.01 -5.65 0.13
N GLU A 7 10.78 -5.19 1.12
CA GLU A 7 11.11 -5.98 2.32
C GLU A 7 9.86 -6.23 3.18
N LEU A 8 8.98 -5.24 3.28
CA LEU A 8 7.71 -5.38 4.00
C LEU A 8 6.79 -6.39 3.31
N PHE A 9 6.74 -6.37 1.99
CA PHE A 9 5.96 -7.35 1.21
C PHE A 9 6.55 -8.75 1.34
N GLN A 10 7.87 -8.90 1.30
CA GLN A 10 8.52 -10.20 1.53
C GLN A 10 8.18 -10.74 2.92
N LYS A 11 8.33 -9.94 3.99
CA LYS A 11 7.96 -10.37 5.35
C LYS A 11 6.48 -10.71 5.49
N THR A 12 5.62 -10.00 4.75
CA THR A 12 4.17 -10.29 4.72
C THR A 12 3.90 -11.62 4.04
N LEU A 13 4.63 -11.93 2.96
CA LEU A 13 4.56 -13.21 2.26
C LEU A 13 5.06 -14.35 3.15
N ASP A 14 6.19 -14.16 3.84
CA ASP A 14 6.78 -15.15 4.75
C ASP A 14 5.86 -15.45 5.96
N SER A 15 5.01 -14.49 6.34
CA SER A 15 4.01 -14.65 7.41
C SER A 15 2.68 -15.23 6.91
N LEU A 16 2.55 -15.52 5.61
CA LEU A 16 1.33 -16.03 5.00
C LEU A 16 1.45 -17.56 4.85
N ASP A 17 0.61 -18.32 5.56
CA ASP A 17 0.52 -19.78 5.39
C ASP A 17 -0.30 -20.19 4.14
N GLU A 18 -1.07 -19.25 3.59
CA GLU A 18 -1.96 -19.46 2.44
C GLU A 18 -1.35 -18.97 1.13
N LYS A 19 -1.98 -19.31 0.00
CA LYS A 19 -1.59 -18.80 -1.32
C LYS A 19 -1.58 -17.26 -1.31
N PRO A 20 -0.48 -16.62 -1.78
CA PRO A 20 -0.39 -15.16 -1.80
C PRO A 20 -1.29 -14.57 -2.88
N THR A 21 -2.50 -14.19 -2.48
CA THR A 21 -3.42 -13.40 -3.28
C THR A 21 -3.31 -11.93 -2.89
N GLU A 22 -3.67 -11.03 -3.80
CA GLU A 22 -3.68 -9.58 -3.54
C GLU A 22 -4.46 -9.23 -2.26
N GLN A 23 -5.61 -9.89 -2.06
CA GLN A 23 -6.48 -9.65 -0.92
C GLN A 23 -5.90 -10.18 0.38
N ASN A 24 -5.32 -11.38 0.39
CA ASN A 24 -4.70 -11.96 1.59
C ASN A 24 -3.46 -11.18 2.00
N MET A 25 -2.59 -10.85 1.04
CA MET A 25 -1.42 -10.02 1.24
C MET A 25 -1.79 -8.64 1.78
N PHE A 26 -2.80 -7.99 1.20
CA PHE A 26 -3.27 -6.69 1.68
C PHE A 26 -3.81 -6.76 3.12
N ASN A 27 -4.65 -7.75 3.42
CA ASN A 27 -5.22 -7.92 4.75
C ASN A 27 -4.14 -8.23 5.80
N MET A 28 -3.16 -9.07 5.46
CA MET A 28 -2.03 -9.37 6.33
C MET A 28 -1.13 -8.15 6.53
N PHE A 29 -0.85 -7.40 5.47
CA PHE A 29 -0.09 -6.15 5.55
C PHE A 29 -0.75 -5.14 6.50
N LEU A 30 -2.08 -5.00 6.46
CA LEU A 30 -2.81 -4.14 7.39
C LEU A 30 -2.69 -4.59 8.86
N LYS A 31 -2.62 -5.90 9.10
CA LYS A 31 -2.44 -6.48 10.44
C LYS A 31 -1.01 -6.28 10.95
N LEU A 32 -0.01 -6.54 10.13
CA LEU A 32 1.41 -6.47 10.51
C LEU A 32 1.95 -5.04 10.57
N TYR A 33 1.50 -4.16 9.66
CA TYR A 33 2.07 -2.83 9.48
C TYR A 33 1.02 -1.70 9.53
N PRO A 34 0.25 -1.57 10.62
CA PRO A 34 -0.76 -0.51 10.75
C PRO A 34 -0.15 0.90 10.79
N ALA A 35 1.08 1.04 11.29
CA ALA A 35 1.81 2.31 11.33
C ALA A 35 2.18 2.80 9.92
N GLU A 36 2.74 1.91 9.09
CA GLU A 36 3.06 2.20 7.68
C GLU A 36 1.81 2.52 6.87
N TRP A 37 0.72 1.77 7.11
CA TRP A 37 -0.58 2.05 6.51
C TRP A 37 -1.09 3.46 6.87
N LYS A 38 -0.97 3.84 8.15
CA LYS A 38 -1.35 5.19 8.61
C LYS A 38 -0.48 6.26 7.95
N ALA A 39 0.84 6.05 7.87
CA ALA A 39 1.77 6.98 7.23
C ALA A 39 1.44 7.18 5.74
N LEU A 40 1.06 6.10 5.03
CA LEU A 40 0.60 6.19 3.65
C LEU A 40 -0.66 7.03 3.53
N LYS A 41 -1.70 6.75 4.33
CA LYS A 41 -2.95 7.54 4.32
C LYS A 41 -2.70 9.02 4.58
N VAL A 42 -1.82 9.34 5.54
CA VAL A 42 -1.43 10.73 5.83
C VAL A 42 -0.73 11.36 4.61
N THR A 43 0.13 10.63 3.91
CA THR A 43 0.80 11.11 2.71
C THR A 43 -0.20 11.46 1.60
N PHE A 44 -1.15 10.57 1.33
CA PHE A 44 -2.23 10.82 0.36
C PHE A 44 -3.08 12.02 0.75
N SER A 45 -3.43 12.15 2.03
CA SER A 45 -4.18 13.30 2.55
C SER A 45 -3.41 14.61 2.40
N LYS A 46 -2.11 14.62 2.74
CA LYS A 46 -1.22 15.78 2.58
C LYS A 46 -1.11 16.21 1.12
N PHE A 47 -0.93 15.26 0.20
CA PHE A 47 -0.89 15.56 -1.23
C PHE A 47 -2.20 16.16 -1.73
N ASN A 48 -3.34 15.58 -1.33
CA ASN A 48 -4.65 16.11 -1.72
C ASN A 48 -4.85 17.54 -1.21
N ARG A 49 -4.36 17.87 -0.01
CA ARG A 49 -4.38 19.23 0.55
C ARG A 49 -3.41 20.19 -0.13
N SER A 50 -2.30 19.70 -0.68
CA SER A 50 -1.29 20.54 -1.32
C SER A 50 -1.64 20.94 -2.76
N LYS A 51 -2.77 20.46 -3.31
CA LYS A 51 -3.22 20.84 -4.65
C LYS A 51 -4.06 22.10 -4.60
N GLN A 52 -3.88 22.94 -5.61
CA GLN A 52 -4.64 24.17 -5.76
C GLN A 52 -6.13 23.83 -5.89
N PHE A 53 -6.96 24.53 -5.11
CA PHE A 53 -8.41 24.42 -5.17
C PHE A 53 -8.90 24.63 -6.61
N GLY A 54 -9.61 23.65 -7.19
CA GLY A 54 -10.08 23.68 -8.58
C GLY A 54 -9.18 22.96 -9.61
N LYS A 55 -7.94 22.58 -9.25
CA LYS A 55 -7.06 21.74 -10.07
C LYS A 55 -6.74 20.43 -9.33
N THR A 56 -7.76 19.60 -9.14
CA THR A 56 -7.59 18.28 -8.53
C THR A 56 -7.30 17.24 -9.60
N ILE A 57 -6.06 16.75 -9.66
CA ILE A 57 -5.79 15.46 -10.31
C ILE A 57 -6.13 14.40 -9.26
N PRO A 58 -7.20 13.61 -9.44
CA PRO A 58 -7.60 12.63 -8.43
C PRO A 58 -6.49 11.58 -8.30
N LEU A 59 -5.85 11.54 -7.13
CA LEU A 59 -5.03 10.40 -6.76
C LEU A 59 -5.95 9.17 -6.56
N PRO A 60 -5.49 7.97 -6.93
CA PRO A 60 -6.17 6.75 -6.49
C PRO A 60 -6.26 6.71 -4.97
N LYS A 61 -7.26 6.01 -4.44
CA LYS A 61 -7.33 5.76 -2.99
C LYS A 61 -6.06 5.03 -2.53
N PRO A 62 -5.57 5.28 -1.31
CA PRO A 62 -4.35 4.62 -0.80
C PRO A 62 -4.46 3.08 -0.82
N GLU A 63 -5.67 2.54 -0.68
CA GLU A 63 -5.96 1.11 -0.78
C GLU A 63 -5.68 0.56 -2.18
N VAL A 64 -6.13 1.29 -3.21
CA VAL A 64 -5.94 0.93 -4.62
C VAL A 64 -4.45 1.00 -4.98
N SER A 65 -3.74 1.98 -4.44
CA SER A 65 -2.29 2.10 -4.63
C SER A 65 -1.55 0.89 -4.07
N ILE A 66 -1.74 0.55 -2.79
CA ILE A 66 -1.06 -0.60 -2.19
C ILE A 66 -1.41 -1.89 -2.91
N ARG A 67 -2.69 -2.11 -3.24
CA ARG A 67 -3.15 -3.30 -3.96
C ARG A 67 -2.46 -3.45 -5.31
N LYS A 68 -2.34 -2.35 -6.05
CA LYS A 68 -1.61 -2.32 -7.32
C LYS A 68 -0.14 -2.67 -7.10
N ASP A 69 0.49 -2.09 -6.08
CA ASP A 69 1.90 -2.33 -5.80
C ASP A 69 2.17 -3.78 -5.41
N ILE A 70 1.32 -4.36 -4.54
CA ILE A 70 1.36 -5.79 -4.18
C ILE A 70 1.22 -6.65 -5.44
N ARG A 71 0.25 -6.34 -6.32
CA ARG A 71 0.05 -7.10 -7.56
C ARG A 71 1.28 -7.05 -8.47
N VAL A 72 1.86 -5.86 -8.64
CA VAL A 72 3.08 -5.67 -9.44
C VAL A 72 4.25 -6.43 -8.81
N TRP A 73 4.37 -6.42 -7.48
CA TRP A 73 5.41 -7.13 -6.76
C TRP A 73 5.25 -8.66 -6.88
N LEU A 74 4.03 -9.20 -6.72
CA LEU A 74 3.74 -10.62 -6.92
C LEU A 74 4.04 -11.10 -8.35
N ASN A 75 3.80 -10.25 -9.36
CA ASN A 75 4.12 -10.57 -10.76
C ASN A 75 5.63 -10.46 -11.08
N LYS A 76 6.43 -9.83 -10.21
CA LYS A 76 7.88 -9.73 -10.38
C LYS A 76 8.64 -10.90 -9.78
N GLN A 77 7.99 -11.71 -8.92
CA GLN A 77 8.57 -12.96 -8.41
C GLN A 77 8.77 -13.98 -9.52
#